data_AF-A0A317XZ16-F1
#
_entry.id   AF-A0A317XZ16-F1
#
_cell.length_a   1.000
_cell.length_b   1.000
_cell.length_c   1.000
_cell.angle_alpha   90.00
_cell.angle_beta   90.00
_cell.angle_gamma   90.00
#
_symmetry.space_group_name_H-M   'P 1'
#
loop_
_entity.id
_entity.type
_entity.pdbx_description
1 polymer ?
#
loop_
_entity_poly.entity_id
_entity_poly.type
_entity_poly.pdbx_seq_one_letter_code
_entity_poly.pdbx_strand_id
1 'polypeptide(L)'
;MPHKRANHSARKARRFVAGENLAPGADDGFFSDMPKGAMRIIQGGKIQDDYRRKKQEQKKHQEEAAAKAREKGKAKATSDSAVNIASDLKIRPGEKLKDFNARVEQAMASDIHASFKSATRSTINARNRARRKARASGLDPDADPEALEHEEAQRKAKADKAAANEANEPTKAELRRQRQAIEQNGEIKDFAKASQVKKINDVALAPPRLTRAPRGESLQAKTRKAKLIAKITGNNEDEAEKRVRDAERARFKGRVPEKLDAANATNNGNKRKRNTDSDAVVVEANVARQRILEAEREKAISAYRHQKQKQIKQAELKRAKKASS
;
A
#
# COMPACT_ATOMS: atom_id res chain seq x y z
N MET A 1 -16.11 -7.39 -14.80
CA MET A 1 -14.80 -7.95 -14.37
C MET A 1 -14.97 -9.12 -13.40
N PRO A 2 -14.40 -10.30 -13.69
CA PRO A 2 -14.50 -11.51 -12.88
C PRO A 2 -14.08 -11.33 -11.42
N HIS A 3 -13.00 -10.58 -11.17
CA HIS A 3 -12.50 -10.30 -9.81
C HIS A 3 -13.47 -9.48 -8.93
N LYS A 4 -14.32 -8.63 -9.52
CA LYS A 4 -15.34 -7.90 -8.75
C LYS A 4 -16.51 -8.81 -8.34
N ARG A 5 -16.84 -9.80 -9.18
CA ARG A 5 -17.93 -10.76 -8.93
C ARG A 5 -17.57 -11.78 -7.83
N ALA A 6 -16.33 -12.28 -7.83
CA ALA A 6 -15.84 -13.21 -6.80
C ALA A 6 -15.87 -12.58 -5.38
N ASN A 7 -15.38 -11.34 -5.25
CA ASN A 7 -15.39 -10.61 -3.99
C ASN A 7 -16.81 -10.28 -3.51
N HIS A 8 -17.74 -10.03 -4.43
CA HIS A 8 -19.13 -9.76 -4.11
C HIS A 8 -19.86 -11.03 -3.66
N SER A 9 -19.60 -12.17 -4.30
CA SER A 9 -20.13 -13.48 -3.87
C SER A 9 -19.67 -13.82 -2.46
N ALA A 10 -18.37 -13.69 -2.17
CA ALA A 10 -17.84 -13.93 -0.83
C ALA A 10 -18.44 -12.99 0.24
N ARG A 11 -18.70 -11.72 -0.09
CA ARG A 11 -19.37 -10.77 0.82
C ARG A 11 -20.83 -11.13 1.05
N LYS A 12 -21.56 -11.54 0.01
CA LYS A 12 -22.96 -12.00 0.15
C LYS A 12 -23.05 -13.28 0.96
N ALA A 13 -22.16 -14.24 0.71
CA ALA A 13 -22.07 -15.47 1.51
C ALA A 13 -21.78 -15.15 2.98
N ARG A 14 -20.82 -14.25 3.26
CA ARG A 14 -20.55 -13.80 4.64
C ARG A 14 -21.74 -13.09 5.27
N ARG A 15 -22.44 -12.23 4.53
CA ARG A 15 -23.65 -11.54 5.03
C ARG A 15 -24.80 -12.52 5.29
N PHE A 16 -24.95 -13.53 4.43
CA PHE A 16 -25.98 -14.56 4.58
C PHE A 16 -25.69 -15.45 5.80
N VAL A 17 -24.44 -15.87 5.99
CA VAL A 17 -24.01 -16.64 7.17
C VAL A 17 -24.14 -15.83 8.46
N ALA A 18 -23.86 -14.53 8.41
CA ALA A 18 -23.96 -13.66 9.57
C ALA A 18 -25.40 -13.21 9.88
N GLY A 19 -26.36 -13.41 8.97
CA GLY A 19 -27.75 -12.98 9.10
C GLY A 19 -27.99 -11.51 8.75
N GLU A 20 -29.21 -11.18 8.28
CA GLU A 20 -29.63 -9.80 7.98
C GLU A 20 -30.03 -9.00 9.23
N ASN A 21 -30.24 -9.71 10.35
CA ASN A 21 -30.76 -9.14 11.59
C ASN A 21 -29.77 -9.34 12.75
N LEU A 22 -28.50 -9.03 12.50
CA LEU A 22 -27.56 -8.83 13.60
C LEU A 22 -28.05 -7.60 14.35
N ALA A 23 -28.39 -7.77 15.63
CA ALA A 23 -28.52 -6.63 16.53
C ALA A 23 -27.26 -5.75 16.34
N PRO A 24 -27.39 -4.41 16.36
CA PRO A 24 -26.20 -3.57 16.47
C PRO A 24 -25.34 -4.19 17.57
N GLY A 25 -24.10 -4.54 17.22
CA GLY A 25 -23.23 -5.24 18.15
C GLY A 25 -23.21 -4.48 19.47
N ALA A 26 -22.94 -5.17 20.57
CA ALA A 26 -22.65 -4.55 21.85
C ALA A 26 -21.34 -3.74 21.79
N ASP A 27 -21.23 -2.84 20.82
CA ASP A 27 -20.36 -1.69 20.83
C ASP A 27 -20.93 -0.80 21.92
N ASP A 28 -20.50 -1.09 23.15
CA ASP A 28 -20.59 -0.28 24.36
C ASP A 28 -21.07 1.13 24.04
N GLY A 29 -22.32 1.47 24.41
CA GLY A 29 -22.97 2.73 24.03
C GLY A 29 -22.22 4.01 24.44
N PHE A 30 -21.14 3.87 25.20
CA PHE A 30 -20.19 4.92 25.52
C PHE A 30 -19.15 5.21 24.41
N PHE A 31 -18.81 4.22 23.58
CA PHE A 31 -17.77 4.32 22.56
C PHE A 31 -18.32 4.44 21.12
N SER A 32 -19.60 4.17 20.89
CA SER A 32 -20.24 4.27 19.58
C SER A 32 -20.34 5.71 19.06
N ASP A 33 -20.53 6.67 19.96
CA ASP A 33 -20.62 8.11 19.65
C ASP A 33 -19.25 8.80 19.58
N MET A 34 -18.19 8.07 19.95
CA MET A 34 -16.85 8.61 19.99
C MET A 34 -16.19 8.55 18.60
N PRO A 35 -15.58 9.63 18.11
CA PRO A 35 -14.88 9.59 16.83
C PRO A 35 -13.79 8.52 16.86
N LYS A 36 -13.69 7.72 15.79
CA LYS A 36 -12.74 6.59 15.66
C LYS A 36 -11.29 6.95 16.00
N GLY A 37 -10.91 8.22 15.80
CA GLY A 37 -9.61 8.74 16.21
C GLY A 37 -9.40 8.72 17.73
N ALA A 38 -10.40 9.18 18.49
CA ALA A 38 -10.38 9.16 19.95
C ALA A 38 -10.48 7.72 20.50
N MET A 39 -11.31 6.85 19.89
CA MET A 39 -11.33 5.42 20.26
C MET A 39 -9.94 4.78 20.14
N ARG A 40 -9.20 5.05 19.04
CA ARG A 40 -7.84 4.53 18.86
C ARG A 40 -6.84 5.05 19.89
N ILE A 41 -7.06 6.25 20.42
CA ILE A 41 -6.19 6.84 21.44
C ILE A 41 -6.50 6.21 22.80
N ILE A 42 -7.78 6.14 23.19
CA ILE A 42 -8.21 5.58 24.48
C ILE A 42 -7.93 4.07 24.54
N GLN A 43 -8.22 3.33 23.46
CA GLN A 43 -7.95 1.90 23.36
C GLN A 43 -6.53 1.59 22.88
N GLY A 44 -5.65 2.60 22.78
CA GLY A 44 -4.32 2.46 22.18
C GLY A 44 -3.47 1.37 22.82
N GLY A 45 -3.56 1.18 24.14
CA GLY A 45 -2.90 0.08 24.86
C GLY A 45 -3.39 -1.29 24.41
N LYS A 46 -4.71 -1.52 24.46
CA LYS A 46 -5.35 -2.78 24.04
C LYS A 46 -5.02 -3.12 22.58
N ILE A 47 -5.09 -2.14 21.69
CA ILE A 47 -4.76 -2.31 20.25
C ILE A 47 -3.29 -2.72 20.07
N GLN A 48 -2.37 -2.15 20.85
CA GLN A 48 -0.95 -2.53 20.78
C GLN A 48 -0.70 -3.92 21.33
N ASP A 49 -1.36 -4.30 22.42
CA ASP A 49 -1.23 -5.63 23.02
C ASP A 49 -1.82 -6.71 22.10
N ASP A 50 -3.01 -6.48 21.53
CA ASP A 50 -3.60 -7.37 20.52
C ASP A 50 -2.70 -7.52 19.29
N TYR A 51 -2.09 -6.42 18.83
CA TYR A 51 -1.14 -6.46 17.73
C TYR A 51 0.12 -7.27 18.07
N ARG A 52 0.68 -7.10 19.28
CA ARG A 52 1.82 -7.87 19.76
C ARG A 52 1.47 -9.35 19.87
N ARG A 53 0.31 -9.67 20.44
CA ARG A 53 -0.20 -11.05 20.58
C ARG A 53 -0.38 -11.71 19.21
N LYS A 54 -1.08 -11.05 18.29
CA LYS A 54 -1.26 -11.53 16.91
C LYS A 54 0.07 -11.72 16.18
N LYS A 55 1.04 -10.83 16.39
CA LYS A 55 2.38 -10.95 15.80
C LYS A 55 3.18 -12.11 16.41
N GLN A 56 3.03 -12.38 17.71
CA GLN A 56 3.61 -13.55 18.37
C GLN A 56 2.95 -14.84 17.89
N GLU A 57 1.62 -14.89 17.79
CA GLU A 57 0.87 -16.03 17.23
C GLU A 57 1.27 -16.30 15.78
N GLN A 58 1.43 -15.26 14.95
CA GLN A 58 1.93 -15.41 13.58
C GLN A 58 3.35 -15.96 13.52
N LYS A 59 4.24 -15.50 14.42
CA LYS A 59 5.59 -16.05 14.52
C LYS A 59 5.56 -17.51 14.97
N LYS A 60 4.78 -17.86 15.99
CA LYS A 60 4.59 -19.24 16.44
C LYS A 60 4.04 -20.12 15.32
N HIS A 61 3.02 -19.66 14.58
CA HIS A 61 2.51 -20.40 13.42
C HIS A 61 3.53 -20.54 12.29
N GLN A 62 4.35 -19.53 12.04
CA GLN A 62 5.43 -19.61 11.05
C GLN A 62 6.56 -20.54 11.51
N GLU A 63 6.91 -20.52 12.79
CA GLU A 63 7.91 -21.38 13.41
C GLU A 63 7.41 -22.83 13.47
N GLU A 64 6.15 -23.07 13.82
CA GLU A 64 5.52 -24.39 13.74
C GLU A 64 5.39 -24.88 12.31
N ALA A 65 5.04 -24.02 11.35
CA ALA A 65 5.03 -24.37 9.93
C ALA A 65 6.44 -24.66 9.40
N ALA A 66 7.45 -23.90 9.84
CA ALA A 66 8.85 -24.10 9.49
C ALA A 66 9.45 -25.32 10.19
N ALA A 67 9.05 -25.63 11.43
CA ALA A 67 9.43 -26.82 12.18
C ALA A 67 8.80 -28.06 11.53
N LYS A 68 7.49 -28.03 11.23
CA LYS A 68 6.82 -29.09 10.45
C LYS A 68 7.40 -29.24 9.04
N ALA A 69 7.85 -28.14 8.41
CA ALA A 69 8.53 -28.18 7.11
C ALA A 69 9.98 -28.68 7.20
N ARG A 70 10.69 -28.47 8.32
CA ARG A 70 12.04 -29.01 8.56
C ARG A 70 12.01 -30.46 9.00
N GLU A 71 11.02 -30.85 9.79
CA GLU A 71 10.73 -32.24 10.14
C GLU A 71 10.31 -33.03 8.88
N LYS A 72 9.43 -32.46 8.05
CA LYS A 72 9.15 -33.02 6.71
C LYS A 72 10.27 -32.85 5.69
N GLY A 73 11.20 -31.91 5.88
CA GLY A 73 12.29 -31.62 4.94
C GLY A 73 13.54 -32.45 5.19
N LYS A 74 13.78 -32.90 6.43
CA LYS A 74 14.89 -33.80 6.78
C LYS A 74 14.49 -35.28 6.79
N ALA A 75 13.18 -35.58 6.76
CA ALA A 75 12.63 -36.93 6.59
C ALA A 75 12.10 -37.23 5.17
N LYS A 76 12.32 -36.34 4.19
CA LYS A 76 11.86 -36.52 2.78
C LYS A 76 13.01 -36.45 1.77
N ALA A 77 14.17 -36.96 2.18
CA ALA A 77 15.24 -37.39 1.29
C ALA A 77 15.66 -38.84 1.58
N THR A 78 14.75 -39.62 2.18
CA THR A 78 14.80 -41.08 2.23
C THR A 78 13.51 -41.60 1.60
N SER A 79 13.61 -42.73 0.93
CA SER A 79 12.63 -43.39 0.04
C SER A 79 11.20 -43.60 0.57
N ASP A 80 10.90 -43.28 1.82
CA ASP A 80 9.65 -43.67 2.49
C ASP A 80 8.44 -42.80 2.15
N SER A 81 8.64 -41.56 1.72
CA SER A 81 7.51 -40.67 1.40
C SER A 81 6.86 -41.02 0.05
N ALA A 82 7.63 -41.56 -0.90
CA ALA A 82 7.10 -42.09 -2.16
C ALA A 82 6.35 -43.42 -1.94
N VAL A 83 6.86 -44.28 -1.06
CA VAL A 83 6.21 -45.55 -0.68
C VAL A 83 4.88 -45.29 0.04
N ASN A 84 4.85 -44.32 0.96
CA ASN A 84 3.62 -43.96 1.68
C ASN A 84 2.56 -43.34 0.76
N ILE A 85 2.94 -42.48 -0.20
CA ILE A 85 2.00 -41.96 -1.21
C ILE A 85 1.49 -43.11 -2.09
N ALA A 86 2.36 -44.03 -2.52
CA ALA A 86 1.95 -45.18 -3.33
C ALA A 86 1.02 -46.15 -2.58
N SER A 87 1.19 -46.34 -1.27
CA SER A 87 0.25 -47.09 -0.45
C SER A 87 -1.04 -46.32 -0.16
N ASP A 88 -0.98 -44.99 -0.04
CA ASP A 88 -2.17 -44.15 0.10
C ASP A 88 -2.96 -44.06 -1.21
N LEU A 89 -2.35 -44.24 -2.38
CA LEU A 89 -3.05 -44.24 -3.66
C LEU A 89 -3.61 -45.61 -4.06
N LYS A 90 -3.71 -46.56 -3.11
CA LYS A 90 -4.48 -47.81 -3.28
C LYS A 90 -5.89 -47.66 -2.70
N ILE A 91 -6.86 -48.30 -3.34
CA ILE A 91 -8.24 -48.38 -2.82
C ILE A 91 -8.20 -49.16 -1.51
N ARG A 92 -8.68 -48.56 -0.42
CA ARG A 92 -8.77 -49.23 0.87
C ARG A 92 -9.94 -50.22 0.87
N PRO A 93 -9.85 -51.35 1.59
CA PRO A 93 -10.97 -52.29 1.66
C PRO A 93 -12.21 -51.58 2.24
N GLY A 94 -13.34 -51.66 1.53
CA GLY A 94 -14.60 -50.99 1.91
C GLY A 94 -14.72 -49.51 1.49
N GLU A 95 -13.68 -48.91 0.91
CA GLU A 95 -13.74 -47.55 0.36
C GLU A 95 -14.49 -47.53 -0.99
N LYS A 96 -15.39 -46.57 -1.17
CA LYS A 96 -16.06 -46.35 -2.47
C LYS A 96 -15.11 -45.65 -3.44
N LEU A 97 -15.24 -45.90 -4.74
CA LEU A 97 -14.40 -45.29 -5.78
C LEU A 97 -14.40 -43.74 -5.73
N LYS A 98 -15.53 -43.15 -5.32
CA LYS A 98 -15.65 -41.69 -5.15
C LYS A 98 -14.72 -41.15 -4.06
N ASP A 99 -14.62 -41.84 -2.93
CA ASP A 99 -13.81 -41.40 -1.78
C ASP A 99 -12.32 -41.59 -2.09
N PHE A 100 -11.98 -42.68 -2.79
CA PHE A 100 -10.66 -42.91 -3.34
C PHE A 100 -10.22 -41.76 -4.27
N ASN A 101 -11.05 -41.40 -5.26
CA ASN A 101 -10.73 -40.29 -6.17
C ASN A 101 -10.56 -38.97 -5.41
N ALA A 102 -11.40 -38.67 -4.41
CA ALA A 102 -11.26 -37.46 -3.60
C ALA A 102 -9.94 -37.42 -2.82
N ARG A 103 -9.48 -38.57 -2.31
CA ARG A 103 -8.20 -38.70 -1.59
C ARG A 103 -7.01 -38.58 -2.53
N VAL A 104 -7.08 -39.21 -3.71
CA VAL A 104 -6.08 -39.07 -4.79
C VAL A 104 -5.94 -37.61 -5.19
N GLU A 105 -7.06 -36.93 -5.46
CA GLU A 105 -7.08 -35.51 -5.80
C GLU A 105 -6.47 -34.65 -4.69
N GLN A 106 -6.80 -34.89 -3.42
CA GLN A 106 -6.23 -34.15 -2.29
C GLN A 106 -4.71 -34.38 -2.13
N ALA A 107 -4.26 -35.63 -2.27
CA ALA A 107 -2.83 -35.97 -2.18
C ALA A 107 -2.03 -35.29 -3.30
N MET A 108 -2.58 -35.29 -4.53
CA MET A 108 -1.93 -34.68 -5.69
C MET A 108 -2.20 -33.17 -5.84
N ALA A 109 -3.15 -32.59 -5.10
CA ALA A 109 -3.56 -31.19 -5.25
C ALA A 109 -2.38 -30.22 -5.12
N SER A 110 -1.45 -30.49 -4.19
CA SER A 110 -0.30 -29.62 -3.97
C SER A 110 0.66 -29.59 -5.17
N ASP A 111 0.93 -30.74 -5.77
CA ASP A 111 1.81 -30.89 -6.94
C ASP A 111 1.15 -30.37 -8.22
N ILE A 112 -0.15 -30.62 -8.37
CA ILE A 112 -0.98 -30.06 -9.46
C ILE A 112 -0.96 -28.52 -9.34
N HIS A 113 -1.23 -27.95 -8.17
CA HIS A 113 -1.17 -26.50 -7.97
C HIS A 113 0.23 -25.93 -8.19
N ALA A 114 1.28 -26.62 -7.76
CA ALA A 114 2.66 -26.20 -7.98
C ALA A 114 3.00 -26.15 -9.48
N SER A 115 2.67 -27.20 -10.22
CA SER A 115 2.91 -27.30 -11.68
C SER A 115 2.10 -26.28 -12.48
N PHE A 116 0.82 -26.08 -12.17
CA PHE A 116 0.02 -25.03 -12.80
C PHE A 116 0.60 -23.63 -12.50
N LYS A 117 1.02 -23.39 -11.26
CA LYS A 117 1.59 -22.08 -10.87
C LYS A 117 2.94 -21.82 -11.52
N SER A 118 3.82 -22.82 -11.64
CA SER A 118 5.11 -22.68 -12.32
C SER A 118 4.92 -22.49 -13.83
N ALA A 119 4.04 -23.26 -14.47
CA ALA A 119 3.72 -23.11 -15.89
C ALA A 119 3.12 -21.73 -16.20
N THR A 120 2.13 -21.29 -15.41
CA THR A 120 1.51 -19.97 -15.56
C THR A 120 2.51 -18.84 -15.31
N ARG A 121 3.39 -18.97 -14.32
CA ARG A 121 4.45 -17.97 -14.08
C ARG A 121 5.46 -17.93 -15.21
N SER A 122 5.82 -19.08 -15.78
CA SER A 122 6.75 -19.16 -16.90
C SER A 122 6.20 -18.44 -18.13
N THR A 123 4.95 -18.71 -18.50
CA THR A 123 4.31 -18.06 -19.66
C THR A 123 4.12 -16.56 -19.45
N ILE A 124 3.71 -16.13 -18.25
CA ILE A 124 3.61 -14.70 -17.91
C ILE A 124 4.98 -14.02 -17.97
N ASN A 125 6.02 -14.65 -17.42
CA ASN A 125 7.36 -14.11 -17.45
C ASN A 125 7.92 -14.05 -18.88
N ALA A 126 7.67 -15.08 -19.70
CA ALA A 126 8.04 -15.09 -21.11
C ALA A 126 7.34 -13.96 -21.88
N ARG A 127 6.02 -13.78 -21.69
CA ARG A 127 5.25 -12.68 -22.28
C ARG A 127 5.77 -11.31 -21.83
N ASN A 128 6.05 -11.14 -20.54
CA ASN A 128 6.60 -9.89 -20.02
C ASN A 128 8.00 -9.60 -20.57
N ARG A 129 8.84 -10.63 -20.75
CA ARG A 129 10.14 -10.49 -21.42
C ARG A 129 9.98 -10.11 -22.89
N ALA A 130 9.07 -10.74 -23.62
CA ALA A 130 8.78 -10.41 -25.00
C ALA A 130 8.27 -8.97 -25.14
N ARG A 131 7.34 -8.53 -24.29
CA ARG A 131 6.88 -7.12 -24.24
C ARG A 131 8.00 -6.15 -23.92
N ARG A 132 8.89 -6.48 -22.99
CA ARG A 132 10.06 -5.64 -22.69
C ARG A 132 11.00 -5.53 -23.88
N LYS A 133 11.23 -6.63 -24.60
CA LYS A 133 12.03 -6.61 -25.84
C LYS A 133 11.38 -5.75 -26.92
N ALA A 134 10.07 -5.90 -27.13
CA ALA A 134 9.31 -5.09 -28.10
C ALA A 134 9.32 -3.59 -27.75
N ARG A 135 9.22 -3.25 -26.45
CA ARG A 135 9.36 -1.86 -25.97
C ARG A 135 10.77 -1.33 -26.16
N ALA A 136 11.78 -2.11 -25.83
CA ALA A 136 13.18 -1.72 -26.02
C ALA A 136 13.54 -1.53 -27.51
N SER A 137 12.89 -2.27 -28.41
CA SER A 137 13.05 -2.10 -29.87
C SER A 137 12.10 -1.05 -30.47
N GLY A 138 11.30 -0.35 -29.66
CA GLY A 138 10.33 0.65 -30.15
C GLY A 138 9.18 0.08 -31.01
N LEU A 139 8.95 -1.24 -30.97
CA LEU A 139 7.93 -1.94 -31.77
C LEU A 139 6.57 -2.11 -31.03
N ASP A 140 6.44 -1.64 -29.78
CA ASP A 140 5.19 -1.74 -29.01
C ASP A 140 4.29 -0.53 -29.32
N PRO A 141 3.23 -0.67 -30.13
CA PRO A 141 2.39 0.45 -30.57
C PRO A 141 1.57 1.08 -29.43
N ASP A 142 1.45 0.39 -28.29
CA ASP A 142 0.73 0.84 -27.10
C ASP A 142 1.66 1.43 -26.02
N ALA A 143 2.97 1.56 -26.29
CA ALA A 143 3.93 2.07 -25.31
C ALA A 143 3.97 3.61 -25.33
N ASP A 144 3.38 4.21 -24.32
CA ASP A 144 3.48 5.66 -24.06
C ASP A 144 4.93 6.03 -23.68
N PRO A 145 5.62 6.91 -24.42
CA PRO A 145 7.04 7.20 -24.20
C PRO A 145 7.35 7.74 -22.80
N GLU A 146 6.44 8.53 -22.21
CA GLU A 146 6.61 9.05 -20.84
C GLU A 146 6.60 7.94 -19.77
N ALA A 147 5.86 6.86 -20.00
CA ALA A 147 5.79 5.73 -19.06
C ALA A 147 7.11 4.91 -19.06
N LEU A 148 7.82 4.87 -20.19
CA LEU A 148 9.12 4.21 -20.31
C LEU A 148 10.20 4.97 -19.53
N GLU A 149 10.27 6.30 -19.68
CA GLU A 149 11.23 7.14 -18.96
C GLU A 149 11.06 7.03 -17.43
N HIS A 150 9.81 7.02 -16.95
CA HIS A 150 9.52 6.82 -15.54
C HIS A 150 9.94 5.45 -15.02
N GLU A 151 9.73 4.37 -15.78
CA GLU A 151 10.19 3.04 -15.40
C GLU A 151 11.72 2.96 -15.36
N GLU A 152 12.40 3.56 -16.33
CA GLU A 152 13.87 3.59 -16.38
C GLU A 152 14.47 4.41 -15.23
N ALA A 153 13.92 5.59 -14.95
CA ALA A 153 14.33 6.42 -13.82
C ALA A 153 14.15 5.67 -12.48
N GLN A 154 13.05 4.93 -12.32
CA GLN A 154 12.84 4.11 -11.13
C GLN A 154 13.83 2.94 -11.02
N ARG A 155 14.23 2.33 -12.15
CA ARG A 155 15.22 1.25 -12.17
C ARG A 155 16.60 1.78 -11.83
N LYS A 156 17.01 2.90 -12.42
CA LYS A 156 18.29 3.58 -12.10
C LYS A 156 18.33 3.96 -10.62
N ALA A 157 17.30 4.65 -10.11
CA ALA A 157 17.23 5.02 -8.69
C ALA A 157 17.28 3.81 -7.73
N LYS A 158 16.74 2.65 -8.13
CA LYS A 158 16.84 1.41 -7.34
C LYS A 158 18.23 0.80 -7.41
N ALA A 159 18.86 0.81 -8.59
CA ALA A 159 20.24 0.35 -8.77
C ALA A 159 21.23 1.23 -8.00
N ASP A 160 21.10 2.55 -8.10
CA ASP A 160 21.92 3.52 -7.38
C ASP A 160 21.76 3.37 -5.86
N LYS A 161 20.53 3.14 -5.40
CA LYS A 161 20.28 2.87 -3.98
C LYS A 161 20.87 1.54 -3.51
N ALA A 162 20.87 0.50 -4.36
CA ALA A 162 21.50 -0.77 -4.05
C ALA A 162 23.02 -0.61 -3.99
N ALA A 163 23.63 0.05 -4.98
CA ALA A 163 25.06 0.35 -5.00
C ALA A 163 25.49 1.23 -3.82
N ALA A 164 24.68 2.22 -3.44
CA ALA A 164 24.93 3.05 -2.27
C ALA A 164 24.83 2.27 -0.96
N ASN A 165 23.97 1.26 -0.88
CA ASN A 165 23.91 0.39 0.29
C ASN A 165 25.14 -0.53 0.34
N GLU A 166 25.53 -1.13 -0.79
CA GLU A 166 26.72 -1.99 -0.89
C GLU A 166 28.02 -1.21 -0.57
N ALA A 167 28.13 0.05 -0.99
CA ALA A 167 29.26 0.91 -0.65
C ALA A 167 29.31 1.28 0.85
N ASN A 168 28.18 1.23 1.55
CA ASN A 168 28.11 1.51 2.99
C ASN A 168 28.24 0.24 3.86
N GLU A 169 28.30 -0.95 3.26
CA GLU A 169 28.52 -2.17 4.01
C GLU A 169 30.02 -2.31 4.33
N PRO A 170 30.40 -2.38 5.63
CA PRO A 170 31.79 -2.51 6.01
C PRO A 170 32.36 -3.82 5.44
N THR A 171 33.56 -3.73 4.88
CA THR A 171 34.19 -4.89 4.25
C THR A 171 34.40 -6.02 5.27
N LYS A 172 34.35 -7.28 4.82
CA LYS A 172 34.55 -8.45 5.69
C LYS A 172 35.88 -8.40 6.46
N ALA A 173 36.92 -7.81 5.87
CA ALA A 173 38.22 -7.62 6.51
C ALA A 173 38.15 -6.59 7.64
N GLU A 174 37.42 -5.49 7.43
CA GLU A 174 37.19 -4.45 8.44
C GLU A 174 36.34 -4.96 9.60
N LEU A 175 35.29 -5.75 9.32
CA LEU A 175 34.51 -6.45 10.34
C LEU A 175 35.38 -7.42 11.16
N ARG A 176 36.36 -8.08 10.52
CA ARG A 176 37.30 -8.97 11.22
C ARG A 176 38.27 -8.18 12.12
N ARG A 177 38.79 -7.03 11.64
CA ARG A 177 39.62 -6.12 12.45
C ARG A 177 38.84 -5.54 13.64
N GLN A 178 37.59 -5.12 13.43
CA GLN A 178 36.73 -4.63 14.52
C GLN A 178 36.49 -5.71 15.58
N ARG A 179 36.26 -6.97 15.18
CA ARG A 179 36.12 -8.09 16.13
C ARG A 179 37.39 -8.33 16.95
N GLN A 180 38.56 -8.33 16.30
CA GLN A 180 39.84 -8.52 16.98
C GLN A 180 40.16 -7.37 17.94
N ALA A 181 39.86 -6.13 17.56
CA ALA A 181 40.05 -4.96 18.44
C ALA A 181 39.16 -5.00 19.68
N ILE A 182 37.90 -5.47 19.55
CA ILE A 182 36.99 -5.64 20.69
C ILE A 182 37.45 -6.78 21.62
N GLU A 183 38.00 -7.86 21.07
CA GLU A 183 38.52 -8.99 21.85
C GLU A 183 39.82 -8.65 22.59
N GLN A 184 40.66 -7.76 22.05
CA GLN A 184 41.93 -7.37 22.67
C GLN A 184 41.80 -6.29 23.74
N ASN A 185 40.91 -5.30 23.56
CA ASN A 185 40.90 -4.13 24.44
C ASN A 185 39.97 -4.24 25.66
N GLY A 186 39.06 -5.23 25.74
CA GLY A 186 38.27 -5.51 26.96
C GLY A 186 37.39 -4.37 27.52
N GLU A 187 37.49 -3.15 26.98
CA GLU A 187 36.71 -1.99 27.35
C GLU A 187 35.29 -2.18 26.82
N ILE A 188 34.46 -2.81 27.63
CA ILE A 188 33.02 -2.79 27.48
C ILE A 188 32.58 -1.35 27.77
N LYS A 189 32.57 -0.50 26.74
CA LYS A 189 31.96 0.83 26.81
C LYS A 189 30.45 0.62 26.89
N ASP A 190 29.93 0.47 28.10
CA ASP A 190 28.54 0.10 28.44
C ASP A 190 27.44 0.99 27.83
N PHE A 191 27.79 2.09 27.16
CA PHE A 191 26.85 2.99 26.50
C PHE A 191 27.25 3.42 25.07
N ALA A 192 28.33 2.86 24.52
CA ALA A 192 28.68 3.10 23.13
C ALA A 192 27.80 2.24 22.20
N LYS A 193 27.39 2.80 21.06
CA LYS A 193 26.57 2.09 20.07
C LYS A 193 27.36 0.91 19.50
N ALA A 194 27.02 -0.30 19.92
CA ALA A 194 27.70 -1.52 19.47
C ALA A 194 27.67 -1.63 17.94
N SER A 195 28.85 -1.76 17.31
CA SER A 195 28.96 -1.91 15.86
C SER A 195 28.47 -3.28 15.36
N GLN A 196 28.45 -4.30 16.24
CA GLN A 196 27.96 -5.63 15.90
C GLN A 196 27.31 -6.30 17.12
N VAL A 197 26.02 -6.61 17.02
CA VAL A 197 25.24 -7.26 18.08
C VAL A 197 25.40 -8.78 17.98
N LYS A 198 26.04 -9.43 18.97
CA LYS A 198 26.22 -10.89 19.00
C LYS A 198 24.95 -11.61 19.48
N LYS A 199 24.27 -11.10 20.52
CA LYS A 199 22.98 -11.62 21.02
C LYS A 199 22.01 -10.45 21.30
N ILE A 200 20.70 -10.70 21.15
CA ILE A 200 19.64 -9.68 21.37
C ILE A 200 19.70 -9.08 22.79
N ASN A 201 20.19 -9.86 23.76
CA ASN A 201 20.30 -9.46 25.16
C ASN A 201 21.52 -8.56 25.45
N ASP A 202 22.48 -8.45 24.53
CA ASP A 202 23.67 -7.60 24.69
C ASP A 202 23.39 -6.13 24.33
N VAL A 203 22.21 -5.84 23.78
CA VAL A 203 21.77 -4.47 23.48
C VAL A 203 21.07 -3.94 24.72
N ALA A 204 21.80 -3.23 25.57
CA ALA A 204 21.17 -2.31 26.52
C ALA A 204 20.32 -1.33 25.69
N LEU A 205 18.99 -1.44 25.80
CA LEU A 205 18.07 -0.51 25.18
C LEU A 205 18.22 0.83 25.90
N ALA A 206 19.15 1.67 25.42
CA ALA A 206 19.22 3.05 25.84
C ALA A 206 17.82 3.68 25.67
N PRO A 207 17.34 4.46 26.66
CA PRO A 207 16.03 5.09 26.57
C PRO A 207 15.92 5.85 25.24
N PRO A 208 14.84 5.62 24.45
CA PRO A 208 14.75 6.11 23.09
C PRO A 208 14.85 7.64 23.08
N ARG A 209 15.88 8.17 22.39
CA ARG A 209 15.98 9.60 22.13
C ARG A 209 15.04 9.98 20.99
N LEU A 210 14.01 10.77 21.28
CA LEU A 210 13.05 11.30 20.30
C LEU A 210 13.70 12.40 19.43
N THR A 211 14.58 12.01 18.50
CA THR A 211 15.26 12.96 17.60
C THR A 211 14.36 13.49 16.48
N ARG A 212 13.19 12.88 16.26
CA ARG A 212 12.19 13.35 15.29
C ARG A 212 10.81 13.31 15.91
N ALA A 213 10.07 14.40 15.71
CA ALA A 213 8.66 14.47 16.09
C ALA A 213 7.85 13.39 15.33
N PRO A 214 6.85 12.78 15.97
CA PRO A 214 6.01 11.78 15.34
C PRO A 214 5.36 12.33 14.06
N ARG A 215 5.47 11.55 12.99
CA ARG A 215 5.00 11.92 11.65
C ARG A 215 3.47 12.02 11.67
N GLY A 216 2.93 13.22 11.40
CA GLY A 216 1.49 13.50 11.48
C GLY A 216 1.11 14.67 12.39
N GLU A 217 2.08 15.35 12.97
CA GLU A 217 1.87 16.53 13.80
C GLU A 217 1.12 17.64 13.01
N SER A 218 -0.07 18.01 13.49
CA SER A 218 -0.89 19.07 12.91
C SER A 218 -0.14 20.41 12.93
N LEU A 219 -0.52 21.35 12.06
CA LEU A 219 0.05 22.70 12.05
C LEU A 219 0.02 23.34 13.46
N GLN A 220 -1.07 23.12 14.20
CA GLN A 220 -1.24 23.61 15.57
C GLN A 220 -0.27 22.98 16.57
N ALA A 221 0.05 21.70 16.43
CA ALA A 221 1.02 21.05 17.29
C ALA A 221 2.45 21.52 16.97
N LYS A 222 2.78 21.74 15.69
CA LYS A 222 4.06 22.33 15.27
C LYS A 222 4.24 23.77 15.78
N THR A 223 3.20 24.59 15.76
CA THR A 223 3.26 25.96 16.30
C THR A 223 3.38 25.95 17.82
N ARG A 224 2.61 25.12 18.54
CA ARG A 224 2.74 24.96 20.01
C ARG A 224 4.15 24.50 20.40
N LYS A 225 4.70 23.53 19.68
CA LYS A 225 6.07 23.04 19.91
C LYS A 225 7.12 24.11 19.65
N ALA A 226 6.98 24.88 18.57
CA ALA A 226 7.90 25.98 18.27
C ALA A 226 7.83 27.10 19.32
N LYS A 227 6.63 27.45 19.82
CA LYS A 227 6.48 28.39 20.95
C LYS A 227 7.14 27.87 22.21
N LEU A 228 6.94 26.59 22.53
CA LEU A 228 7.51 25.99 23.74
C LEU A 228 9.04 25.90 23.68
N ILE A 229 9.60 25.59 22.50
CA ILE A 229 11.05 25.65 22.26
C ILE A 229 11.55 27.09 22.36
N ALA A 230 10.86 28.06 21.75
CA ALA A 230 11.23 29.48 21.82
C ALA A 230 11.28 29.97 23.27
N LYS A 231 10.27 29.63 24.07
CA LYS A 231 10.18 29.92 25.51
C LYS A 231 11.33 29.32 26.33
N ILE A 232 11.74 28.09 26.01
CA ILE A 232 12.90 27.44 26.67
C ILE A 232 14.22 28.10 26.26
N THR A 233 14.35 28.49 24.99
CA THR A 233 15.58 29.08 24.45
C THR A 233 15.69 30.60 24.64
N GLY A 234 14.69 31.25 25.23
CA GLY A 234 14.64 32.71 25.39
C GLY A 234 14.44 33.50 24.08
N ASN A 235 13.94 32.84 23.02
CA ASN A 235 13.65 33.48 21.74
C ASN A 235 12.19 33.99 21.67
N ASN A 236 11.93 34.99 20.84
CA ASN A 236 10.59 35.54 20.62
C ASN A 236 9.60 34.47 20.12
N GLU A 237 8.53 34.22 20.90
CA GLU A 237 7.53 33.18 20.61
C GLU A 237 6.78 33.41 19.27
N ASP A 238 6.51 34.67 18.94
CA ASP A 238 5.74 35.05 17.75
C ASP A 238 6.53 34.87 16.45
N GLU A 239 7.84 35.08 16.48
CA GLU A 239 8.71 34.84 15.33
C GLU A 239 8.84 33.35 15.02
N ALA A 240 8.90 32.51 16.07
CA ALA A 240 8.94 31.06 15.92
C ALA A 240 7.65 30.51 15.30
N GLU A 241 6.49 31.06 15.68
CA GLU A 241 5.20 30.68 15.06
C GLU A 241 5.12 31.09 13.58
N LYS A 242 5.54 32.31 13.23
CA LYS A 242 5.55 32.80 11.84
C LYS A 242 6.42 31.90 10.95
N ARG A 243 7.63 31.55 11.41
CA ARG A 243 8.54 30.65 10.69
C ARG A 243 7.93 29.28 10.39
N VAL A 244 7.19 28.69 11.33
CA VAL A 244 6.51 27.40 11.10
C VAL A 244 5.38 27.53 10.07
N ARG A 245 4.59 28.61 10.13
CA ARG A 245 3.50 28.84 9.17
C ARG A 245 4.04 29.10 7.76
N ASP A 246 5.12 29.85 7.63
CA ASP A 246 5.74 30.15 6.34
C ASP A 246 6.40 28.91 5.72
N ALA A 247 7.07 28.09 6.53
CA ALA A 247 7.63 26.82 6.09
C ALA A 247 6.55 25.83 5.59
N GLU A 248 5.38 25.81 6.23
CA GLU A 248 4.26 24.97 5.78
C GLU A 248 3.58 25.54 4.53
N ARG A 249 3.39 26.86 4.43
CA ARG A 249 2.93 27.50 3.18
C ARG A 249 3.87 27.21 2.01
N ALA A 250 5.18 27.28 2.22
CA ALA A 250 6.17 26.96 1.19
C ALA A 250 6.10 25.49 0.73
N ARG A 251 5.81 24.55 1.64
CA ARG A 251 5.62 23.12 1.29
C ARG A 251 4.40 22.86 0.41
N PHE A 252 3.35 23.67 0.54
CA PHE A 252 2.12 23.53 -0.25
C PHE A 252 2.13 24.36 -1.55
N LYS A 253 3.03 25.35 -1.68
CA LYS A 253 3.20 26.18 -2.88
C LYS A 253 3.89 25.35 -3.99
N GLY A 254 3.15 24.42 -4.59
CA GLY A 254 3.64 23.49 -5.62
C GLY A 254 2.87 22.17 -5.73
N ARG A 255 1.94 21.89 -4.79
CA ARG A 255 1.01 20.75 -4.90
C ARG A 255 -0.42 21.28 -5.05
N VAL A 256 -1.05 20.99 -6.19
CA VAL A 256 -2.48 21.25 -6.41
C VAL A 256 -3.28 20.40 -5.41
N PRO A 257 -4.23 20.97 -4.64
CA PRO A 257 -5.00 20.21 -3.66
C PRO A 257 -5.94 19.22 -4.35
N GLU A 258 -5.70 17.93 -4.11
CA GLU A 258 -6.40 16.73 -4.61
C GLU A 258 -7.90 16.60 -4.20
N LYS A 259 -8.51 17.64 -3.63
CA LYS A 259 -9.82 17.56 -2.95
C LYS A 259 -11.03 18.05 -3.74
N LEU A 260 -10.94 18.24 -5.06
CA LEU A 260 -12.09 18.63 -5.87
C LEU A 260 -12.70 17.51 -6.73
N ASP A 261 -12.05 16.34 -6.87
CA ASP A 261 -12.54 15.28 -7.79
C ASP A 261 -13.40 14.20 -7.12
N ALA A 262 -13.54 14.20 -5.78
CA ALA A 262 -14.22 13.13 -5.05
C ALA A 262 -15.73 13.34 -4.83
N ALA A 263 -16.30 14.49 -5.19
CA ALA A 263 -17.69 14.84 -4.88
C ALA A 263 -18.73 14.40 -5.94
N ASN A 264 -18.31 14.01 -7.15
CA ASN A 264 -19.25 13.74 -8.26
C ASN A 264 -19.52 12.25 -8.57
N ALA A 265 -18.95 11.31 -7.81
CA ALA A 265 -18.98 9.89 -8.18
C ALA A 265 -20.05 9.02 -7.48
N THR A 266 -20.93 9.56 -6.63
CA THR A 266 -21.74 8.75 -5.71
C THR A 266 -23.22 8.56 -6.04
N ASN A 267 -23.74 8.99 -7.20
CA ASN A 267 -25.21 9.05 -7.40
C ASN A 267 -25.88 8.08 -8.39
N ASN A 268 -25.22 7.05 -8.92
CA ASN A 268 -25.92 6.11 -9.83
C ASN A 268 -25.63 4.65 -9.50
N GLY A 269 -26.64 3.92 -8.99
CA GLY A 269 -26.53 2.47 -8.84
C GLY A 269 -27.61 1.74 -8.04
N ASN A 270 -28.88 2.13 -8.15
CA ASN A 270 -29.99 1.33 -7.61
C ASN A 270 -31.11 1.24 -8.67
N LYS A 271 -31.33 0.05 -9.26
CA LYS A 271 -32.65 -0.51 -9.56
C LYS A 271 -32.55 -1.93 -10.12
N ARG A 272 -33.54 -2.73 -9.70
CA ARG A 272 -33.72 -4.18 -9.90
C ARG A 272 -34.40 -4.48 -11.24
N LYS A 273 -34.24 -5.73 -11.68
CA LYS A 273 -35.08 -6.50 -12.63
C LYS A 273 -36.59 -6.19 -12.55
N ARG A 274 -37.25 -6.01 -13.71
CA ARG A 274 -38.40 -6.80 -14.20
C ARG A 274 -38.73 -6.43 -15.67
N ASN A 275 -39.04 -7.50 -16.41
CA ASN A 275 -39.73 -7.72 -17.68
C ASN A 275 -40.11 -6.56 -18.64
N THR A 276 -39.84 -6.84 -19.93
CA THR A 276 -40.60 -6.58 -21.17
C THR A 276 -41.37 -5.26 -21.30
N ASP A 277 -41.05 -4.50 -22.36
CA ASP A 277 -41.64 -3.23 -22.85
C ASP A 277 -41.01 -1.93 -22.31
N SER A 278 -39.77 -1.60 -22.73
CA SER A 278 -39.18 -0.27 -22.43
C SER A 278 -38.10 0.26 -23.40
N ASP A 279 -38.14 -0.08 -24.69
CA ASP A 279 -37.15 0.46 -25.64
C ASP A 279 -37.35 1.96 -25.97
N ALA A 280 -38.52 2.54 -25.72
CA ALA A 280 -38.78 3.97 -25.96
C ALA A 280 -38.17 4.90 -24.89
N VAL A 281 -38.10 4.47 -23.63
CA VAL A 281 -37.70 5.33 -22.50
C VAL A 281 -36.17 5.51 -22.41
N VAL A 282 -35.40 4.57 -22.94
CA VAL A 282 -33.93 4.62 -22.94
C VAL A 282 -33.41 5.68 -23.94
N VAL A 283 -34.14 5.94 -25.02
CA VAL A 283 -33.76 6.93 -26.04
C VAL A 283 -33.92 8.36 -25.50
N GLU A 284 -35.02 8.67 -24.80
CA GLU A 284 -35.24 10.00 -24.20
C GLU A 284 -34.21 10.36 -23.12
N ALA A 285 -33.83 9.37 -22.28
CA ALA A 285 -32.80 9.57 -21.26
C ALA A 285 -31.43 9.89 -21.85
N ASN A 286 -31.15 9.41 -23.07
CA ASN A 286 -29.90 9.69 -23.78
C ASN A 286 -29.89 11.10 -24.38
N VAL A 287 -31.04 11.57 -24.90
CA VAL A 287 -31.20 12.95 -25.41
C VAL A 287 -31.08 13.98 -24.28
N ALA A 288 -31.66 13.72 -23.10
CA ALA A 288 -31.53 14.60 -21.95
C ALA A 288 -30.07 14.75 -21.50
N ARG A 289 -29.30 13.67 -21.54
CA ARG A 289 -27.86 13.69 -21.23
C ARG A 289 -27.06 14.47 -22.27
N GLN A 290 -27.39 14.36 -23.56
CA GLN A 290 -26.75 15.14 -24.62
C GLN A 290 -26.98 16.64 -24.44
N ARG A 291 -28.21 17.06 -24.09
CA ARG A 291 -28.52 18.47 -23.81
C ARG A 291 -27.72 19.04 -22.63
N ILE A 292 -27.50 18.24 -21.58
CA ILE A 292 -26.66 18.65 -20.44
C ILE A 292 -25.20 18.83 -20.88
N LEU A 293 -24.66 17.90 -21.66
CA LEU A 293 -23.29 17.98 -22.17
C LEU A 293 -23.10 19.15 -23.15
N GLU A 294 -24.11 19.46 -23.96
CA GLU A 294 -24.11 20.61 -24.87
C GLU A 294 -24.15 21.94 -24.09
N ALA A 295 -24.99 22.04 -23.06
CA ALA A 295 -25.03 23.22 -22.18
C ALA A 295 -23.69 23.44 -21.44
N GLU A 296 -23.05 22.38 -20.97
CA GLU A 296 -21.71 22.46 -20.36
C GLU A 296 -20.66 22.91 -21.38
N ARG A 297 -20.73 22.43 -22.62
CA ARG A 297 -19.83 22.83 -23.70
C ARG A 297 -20.00 24.31 -24.06
N GLU A 298 -21.23 24.79 -24.16
CA GLU A 298 -21.51 26.21 -24.42
C GLU A 298 -21.03 27.11 -23.29
N LYS A 299 -21.20 26.66 -22.04
CA LYS A 299 -20.68 27.37 -20.86
C LYS A 299 -19.15 27.45 -20.88
N ALA A 300 -18.46 26.40 -21.27
CA ALA A 300 -17.01 26.42 -21.44
C ALA A 300 -16.56 27.36 -22.57
N ILE A 301 -17.25 27.33 -23.72
CA ILE A 301 -16.94 28.20 -24.87
C ILE A 301 -17.16 29.67 -24.51
N SER A 302 -18.25 30.01 -23.81
CA SER A 302 -18.53 31.39 -23.39
C SER A 302 -17.50 31.90 -22.38
N ALA A 303 -17.12 31.08 -21.39
CA ALA A 303 -16.07 31.42 -20.43
C ALA A 303 -14.73 31.70 -21.13
N TYR A 304 -14.35 30.86 -22.10
CA TYR A 304 -13.14 31.04 -22.88
C TYR A 304 -13.17 32.32 -23.74
N ARG A 305 -14.29 32.61 -24.41
CA ARG A 305 -14.47 33.85 -25.19
C ARG A 305 -14.33 35.09 -24.31
N HIS A 306 -14.94 35.07 -23.13
CA HIS A 306 -14.84 36.19 -22.18
C HIS A 306 -13.41 36.39 -21.66
N GLN A 307 -12.69 35.30 -21.36
CA GLN A 307 -11.29 35.37 -20.96
C GLN A 307 -10.42 35.94 -22.09
N LYS A 308 -10.66 35.52 -23.33
CA LYS A 308 -9.95 36.02 -24.51
C LYS A 308 -10.21 37.51 -24.77
N GLN A 309 -11.46 37.96 -24.63
CA GLN A 309 -11.80 39.39 -24.71
C GLN A 309 -11.10 40.21 -23.62
N LYS A 310 -11.03 39.70 -22.38
CA LYS A 310 -10.27 40.36 -21.30
C LYS A 310 -8.78 40.48 -21.64
N GLN A 311 -8.18 39.44 -22.21
CA GLN A 311 -6.79 39.48 -22.64
C GLN A 311 -6.56 40.50 -23.76
N ILE A 312 -7.47 40.58 -24.74
CA ILE A 312 -7.41 41.58 -25.82
C ILE A 312 -7.48 42.99 -25.22
N LYS A 313 -8.47 43.28 -24.36
CA LYS A 313 -8.58 44.58 -23.68
C LYS A 313 -7.34 44.93 -22.86
N GLN A 314 -6.77 43.97 -22.14
CA GLN A 314 -5.52 44.18 -21.40
C GLN A 314 -4.34 44.47 -22.33
N ALA A 315 -4.25 43.80 -23.49
CA ALA A 315 -3.23 44.06 -24.49
C ALA A 315 -3.39 45.45 -25.13
N GLU A 316 -4.62 45.87 -25.43
CA GLU A 316 -4.94 47.21 -25.93
C GLU A 316 -4.57 48.29 -24.93
N LEU A 317 -4.94 48.14 -23.65
CA LEU A 317 -4.54 49.08 -22.59
C LEU A 317 -3.02 49.19 -22.45
N LYS A 318 -2.29 48.06 -22.57
CA LYS A 318 -0.82 48.07 -22.56
C LYS A 318 -0.26 48.79 -23.79
N ARG A 319 -0.84 48.60 -24.98
CA ARG A 319 -0.45 49.30 -26.21
C ARG A 319 -0.71 50.80 -26.11
N ALA A 320 -1.87 51.21 -25.61
CA ALA A 320 -2.23 52.62 -25.41
C ALA A 320 -1.27 53.31 -24.41
N LYS A 321 -0.98 52.66 -23.27
CA LYS A 321 0.00 53.18 -22.30
C LYS A 321 1.41 53.34 -22.89
N LYS A 322 1.82 52.43 -23.77
CA LYS A 322 3.11 52.51 -24.48
C LYS A 322 3.13 53.64 -25.52
N ALA A 323 1.98 53.97 -26.12
CA ALA A 323 1.88 55.07 -27.08
C ALA A 323 1.82 56.46 -26.42
N SER A 324 1.42 56.53 -25.14
CA SER A 324 1.35 57.78 -24.37
C SER A 324 2.62 58.10 -23.56
N SER A 325 3.60 57.20 -23.51
CA SER A 325 4.91 57.42 -22.86
C SER A 325 5.99 57.65 -23.91
#